data_AF-A0A354RAN0-F1
#
_entry.id   AF-A0A354RAN0-F1
#
_cell.length_a   1.000
_cell.length_b   1.000
_cell.length_c   1.000
_cell.angle_alpha   90.00
_cell.angle_beta   90.00
_cell.angle_gamma   90.00
#
_symmetry.space_group_name_H-M   'P 1'
#
loop_
_entity.id
_entity.type
_entity.pdbx_description
1 polymer ?
#
loop_
_entity_poly.entity_id
_entity_poly.type
_entity_poly.pdbx_seq_one_letter_code
_entity_poly.pdbx_strand_id
1 'polypeptide(L)'
;SQVRDLLATQTMTLNELKVRRIEVNGRLADGVYAKDVILHIIRKLGVNGGTGFAYEFAGEVFDRFSMEERMTACNMSIEGGARVGYVNPDDKTFEYLRGRPHAPKDAQWDESVEKWKSFASDKGCSYDDLVVIQADEIAPTVTWGINPGQAVAIDERIPIPEECEVSDRASILEALEYMKLDSGNPIKGTPIDVAFIGSCTNGRLSDLEEVASKIKGFKVKDGVKAIVVPGSQVVSKLAVEKGLDKVFEDAGFEWRYAGCSMCLAMNPDKLIGDQLCASSSNRNFKGRQGSPTGRTMLMSPLMVAAAAITGEVSDSRLIFSS
;
A
#
# COMPACT_ATOMS: atom_id res chain seq x y z
N SER A 1 12.28 24.38 -11.36
CA SER A 1 11.45 23.28 -10.85
C SER A 1 10.28 23.13 -11.79
N GLN A 2 9.90 21.90 -12.17
CA GLN A 2 8.76 21.64 -13.05
C GLN A 2 7.46 22.29 -12.53
N VAL A 3 7.28 22.34 -11.19
CA VAL A 3 6.11 22.98 -10.56
C VAL A 3 6.04 24.48 -10.87
N ARG A 4 7.18 25.19 -10.81
CA ARG A 4 7.26 26.61 -11.14
C ARG A 4 6.84 26.85 -12.59
N ASP A 5 7.35 26.03 -13.50
CA ASP A 5 7.11 26.20 -14.93
C ASP A 5 5.64 25.92 -15.25
N LEU A 6 5.05 24.85 -14.68
CA LEU A 6 3.63 24.55 -14.80
C LEU A 6 2.75 25.72 -14.28
N LEU A 7 3.09 26.31 -13.13
CA LEU A 7 2.36 27.47 -12.61
C LEU A 7 2.48 28.70 -13.53
N ALA A 8 3.64 28.91 -14.15
CA ALA A 8 3.89 30.05 -15.01
C ALA A 8 3.29 29.90 -16.42
N THR A 9 3.29 28.68 -16.98
CA THR A 9 2.97 28.45 -18.39
C THR A 9 1.74 27.59 -18.62
N GLN A 10 1.20 26.96 -17.58
CA GLN A 10 0.11 25.95 -17.67
C GLN A 10 0.45 24.78 -18.60
N THR A 11 1.74 24.54 -18.85
CA THR A 11 2.25 23.51 -19.75
C THR A 11 3.49 22.85 -19.15
N MET A 12 3.77 21.63 -19.56
CA MET A 12 4.97 20.90 -19.17
C MET A 12 5.41 19.99 -20.32
N THR A 13 6.70 20.03 -20.64
CA THR A 13 7.30 19.11 -21.62
C THR A 13 7.59 17.77 -20.97
N LEU A 14 7.04 16.70 -21.54
CA LEU A 14 7.29 15.31 -21.13
C LEU A 14 7.61 14.46 -22.36
N ASN A 15 8.47 13.46 -22.20
CA ASN A 15 8.59 12.40 -23.18
C ASN A 15 7.34 11.52 -23.13
N GLU A 16 6.94 10.98 -24.27
CA GLU A 16 5.90 9.97 -24.34
C GLU A 16 6.28 8.77 -23.47
N LEU A 17 5.34 8.33 -22.64
CA LEU A 17 5.52 7.17 -21.79
C LEU A 17 5.09 5.94 -22.55
N LYS A 18 5.90 4.87 -22.46
CA LYS A 18 5.44 3.55 -22.84
C LYS A 18 4.32 3.11 -21.90
N VAL A 19 3.38 2.29 -22.35
CA VAL A 19 2.33 1.74 -21.49
C VAL A 19 2.59 0.27 -21.23
N ARG A 20 2.79 -0.07 -19.95
CA ARG A 20 2.77 -1.46 -19.48
C ARG A 20 1.41 -1.72 -18.88
N ARG A 21 0.68 -2.67 -19.47
CA ARG A 21 -0.55 -3.17 -18.89
C ARG A 21 -0.25 -4.31 -17.92
N ILE A 22 -0.76 -4.20 -16.70
CA ILE A 22 -0.62 -5.20 -15.64
C ILE A 22 -2.01 -5.77 -15.36
N GLU A 23 -2.25 -6.97 -15.86
CA GLU A 23 -3.51 -7.68 -15.71
C GLU A 23 -3.46 -8.64 -14.52
N VAL A 24 -4.34 -8.44 -13.54
CA VAL A 24 -4.50 -9.35 -12.41
C VAL A 24 -5.86 -10.02 -12.49
N ASN A 25 -5.86 -11.32 -12.81
CA ASN A 25 -7.05 -12.10 -13.17
C ASN A 25 -7.40 -13.14 -12.10
N GLY A 26 -8.66 -13.56 -12.03
CA GLY A 26 -9.14 -14.44 -10.96
C GLY A 26 -9.45 -13.70 -9.66
N ARG A 27 -9.80 -14.43 -8.59
CA ARG A 27 -10.25 -13.85 -7.31
C ARG A 27 -9.17 -13.94 -6.24
N LEU A 28 -8.96 -12.84 -5.51
CA LEU A 28 -8.06 -12.82 -4.35
C LEU A 28 -8.62 -13.75 -3.26
N ALA A 29 -7.71 -14.42 -2.56
CA ALA A 29 -8.06 -15.20 -1.37
C ALA A 29 -8.43 -14.29 -0.19
N ASP A 30 -9.15 -14.83 0.79
CA ASP A 30 -9.47 -14.11 2.02
C ASP A 30 -8.20 -13.62 2.73
N GLY A 31 -8.22 -12.40 3.25
CA GLY A 31 -7.07 -11.75 3.90
C GLY A 31 -6.01 -11.22 2.93
N VAL A 32 -6.26 -11.25 1.62
CA VAL A 32 -5.42 -10.62 0.59
C VAL A 32 -6.08 -9.34 0.09
N TYR A 33 -5.37 -8.22 0.18
CA TYR A 33 -5.89 -6.89 -0.11
C TYR A 33 -5.10 -6.20 -1.24
N ALA A 34 -5.57 -5.04 -1.68
CA ALA A 34 -4.90 -4.24 -2.71
C ALA A 34 -3.42 -3.93 -2.39
N LYS A 35 -3.07 -3.84 -1.10
CA LYS A 35 -1.68 -3.67 -0.66
C LYS A 35 -0.81 -4.87 -1.01
N ASP A 36 -1.32 -6.08 -0.82
CA ASP A 36 -0.62 -7.32 -1.14
C ASP A 36 -0.45 -7.45 -2.65
N VAL A 37 -1.49 -7.10 -3.43
CA VAL A 37 -1.42 -7.08 -4.90
C VAL A 37 -0.31 -6.16 -5.41
N ILE A 38 -0.25 -4.91 -4.93
CA ILE A 38 0.76 -3.97 -5.44
C ILE A 38 2.17 -4.31 -4.96
N LEU A 39 2.34 -4.84 -3.74
CA LEU A 39 3.64 -5.34 -3.28
C LEU A 39 4.10 -6.55 -4.09
N HIS A 40 3.19 -7.47 -4.42
CA HIS A 40 3.49 -8.60 -5.30
C HIS A 40 3.92 -8.14 -6.70
N ILE A 41 3.22 -7.15 -7.29
CA ILE A 41 3.59 -6.54 -8.57
C ILE A 41 5.01 -5.93 -8.49
N ILE A 42 5.32 -5.16 -7.45
CA ILE A 42 6.64 -4.52 -7.29
C ILE A 42 7.73 -5.57 -7.05
N ARG A 43 7.45 -6.64 -6.29
CA ARG A 43 8.36 -7.77 -6.13
C ARG A 43 8.66 -8.45 -7.46
N LYS A 44 7.63 -8.71 -8.28
CA LYS A 44 7.75 -9.42 -9.57
C LYS A 44 8.49 -8.59 -10.63
N LEU A 45 8.24 -7.28 -10.69
CA LEU A 45 8.83 -6.38 -11.69
C LEU A 45 10.12 -5.69 -11.23
N GLY A 46 10.38 -5.67 -9.92
CA GLY A 46 11.45 -4.91 -9.30
C GLY A 46 11.14 -3.41 -9.18
N VAL A 47 11.90 -2.73 -8.33
CA VAL A 47 11.73 -1.29 -8.04
C VAL A 47 12.07 -0.36 -9.21
N ASN A 48 12.79 -0.87 -10.22
CA ASN A 48 13.10 -0.16 -11.46
C ASN A 48 12.26 -0.66 -12.64
N GLY A 49 11.36 -1.62 -12.43
CA GLY A 49 10.61 -2.28 -13.49
C GLY A 49 9.84 -1.30 -14.36
N GLY A 50 9.31 -0.23 -13.78
CA GLY A 50 8.47 0.75 -14.47
C GLY A 50 9.22 1.92 -15.10
N THR A 51 10.56 1.91 -15.09
CA THR A 51 11.34 3.02 -15.63
C THR A 51 10.99 3.26 -17.11
N GLY A 52 10.47 4.45 -17.42
CA GLY A 52 10.03 4.81 -18.78
C GLY A 52 8.59 4.40 -19.12
N PHE A 53 7.88 3.77 -18.18
CA PHE A 53 6.50 3.31 -18.36
C PHE A 53 5.48 4.12 -17.53
N ALA A 54 4.27 4.20 -18.07
CA ALA A 54 3.03 4.30 -17.31
C ALA A 54 2.51 2.88 -17.04
N TYR A 55 1.99 2.63 -15.83
CA TYR A 55 1.30 1.39 -15.50
C TYR A 55 -0.21 1.54 -15.71
N GLU A 56 -0.76 0.71 -16.57
CA GLU A 56 -2.21 0.51 -16.64
C GLU A 56 -2.56 -0.75 -15.85
N PHE A 57 -3.21 -0.59 -14.71
CA PHE A 57 -3.71 -1.70 -13.92
C PHE A 57 -5.08 -2.14 -14.43
N ALA A 58 -5.22 -3.42 -14.74
CA ALA A 58 -6.41 -3.99 -15.34
C ALA A 58 -6.61 -5.45 -14.90
N GLY A 59 -7.66 -6.07 -15.43
CA GLY A 59 -8.03 -7.45 -15.09
C GLY A 59 -9.05 -7.50 -13.95
N GLU A 60 -9.61 -8.69 -13.77
CA GLU A 60 -10.82 -8.85 -12.96
C GLU A 60 -10.67 -8.41 -11.49
N VAL A 61 -9.47 -8.46 -10.93
CA VAL A 61 -9.20 -7.96 -9.57
C VAL A 61 -9.40 -6.44 -9.50
N PHE A 62 -8.85 -5.69 -10.44
CA PHE A 62 -9.00 -4.23 -10.49
C PHE A 62 -10.42 -3.80 -10.86
N ASP A 63 -11.12 -4.59 -11.67
CA ASP A 63 -12.55 -4.40 -11.94
C ASP A 63 -13.37 -4.58 -10.65
N ARG A 64 -12.98 -5.50 -9.76
CA ARG A 64 -13.62 -5.73 -8.45
C ARG A 64 -13.23 -4.74 -7.36
N PHE A 65 -12.04 -4.16 -7.44
CA PHE A 65 -11.62 -3.14 -6.47
C PHE A 65 -12.57 -1.94 -6.41
N SER A 66 -12.75 -1.45 -5.19
CA SER A 66 -13.27 -0.13 -4.90
C SER A 66 -12.29 0.96 -5.36
N MET A 67 -12.74 2.21 -5.41
CA MET A 67 -11.83 3.32 -5.69
C MET A 67 -10.73 3.46 -4.65
N GLU A 68 -11.00 3.15 -3.38
CA GLU A 68 -10.00 3.19 -2.32
C GLU A 68 -8.91 2.13 -2.57
N GLU A 69 -9.27 0.91 -2.96
CA GLU A 69 -8.28 -0.12 -3.31
C GLU A 69 -7.47 0.22 -4.58
N ARG A 70 -8.12 0.78 -5.62
CA ARG A 70 -7.42 1.24 -6.84
C ARG A 70 -6.40 2.33 -6.54
N MET A 71 -6.75 3.27 -5.66
CA MET A 71 -5.83 4.32 -5.25
C MET A 71 -4.64 3.77 -4.45
N THR A 72 -4.77 2.65 -3.73
CA THR A 72 -3.63 1.98 -3.08
C THR A 72 -2.62 1.49 -4.12
N ALA A 73 -3.08 0.83 -5.18
CA ALA A 73 -2.20 0.35 -6.25
C ALA A 73 -1.56 1.50 -7.05
N CYS A 74 -2.36 2.50 -7.44
CA CYS A 74 -1.87 3.66 -8.20
C CYS A 74 -0.89 4.51 -7.38
N ASN A 75 -1.10 4.62 -6.06
CA ASN A 75 -0.19 5.33 -5.17
C ASN A 75 1.21 4.71 -5.18
N MET A 76 1.31 3.38 -5.28
CA MET A 76 2.56 2.65 -5.19
C MET A 76 3.22 2.38 -6.55
N SER A 77 2.72 2.96 -7.64
CA SER A 77 3.33 2.77 -8.97
C SER A 77 4.73 3.36 -9.07
N ILE A 78 4.99 4.47 -8.37
CA ILE A 78 6.32 5.10 -8.33
C ILE A 78 7.33 4.27 -7.54
N GLU A 79 6.89 3.49 -6.55
CA GLU A 79 7.73 2.52 -5.84
C GLU A 79 8.15 1.33 -6.72
N GLY A 80 7.39 1.04 -7.78
CA GLY A 80 7.78 0.13 -8.86
C GLY A 80 8.54 0.80 -10.01
N GLY A 81 8.88 2.09 -9.88
CA GLY A 81 9.63 2.87 -10.87
C GLY A 81 8.80 3.49 -11.99
N ALA A 82 7.49 3.27 -12.03
CA ALA A 82 6.62 3.85 -13.05
C ALA A 82 6.40 5.33 -12.83
N ARG A 83 6.28 6.11 -13.92
CA ARG A 83 6.06 7.55 -13.83
C ARG A 83 4.67 7.87 -13.29
N VAL A 84 3.68 7.07 -13.70
CA VAL A 84 2.28 7.13 -13.27
C VAL A 84 1.73 5.71 -13.23
N GLY A 85 0.67 5.50 -12.45
CA GLY A 85 -0.19 4.34 -12.59
C GLY A 85 -1.66 4.74 -12.58
N TYR A 86 -2.47 4.06 -13.38
CA TYR A 86 -3.89 4.33 -13.52
C TYR A 86 -4.70 3.06 -13.69
N VAL A 87 -5.98 3.15 -13.35
CA VAL A 87 -7.02 2.17 -13.68
C VAL A 87 -8.01 2.91 -14.58
N ASN A 88 -8.46 2.27 -15.66
CA ASN A 88 -9.43 2.87 -16.57
C ASN A 88 -10.73 3.22 -15.83
N PRO A 89 -11.35 4.37 -16.14
CA PRO A 89 -12.58 4.79 -15.49
C PRO A 89 -13.75 3.88 -15.88
N ASP A 90 -14.63 3.64 -14.91
CA ASP A 90 -15.79 2.77 -15.02
C ASP A 90 -16.92 3.26 -14.08
N ASP A 91 -18.00 2.48 -14.00
CA ASP A 91 -19.15 2.83 -13.16
C ASP A 91 -18.79 3.04 -11.68
N LYS A 92 -17.85 2.28 -11.13
CA LYS A 92 -17.37 2.49 -9.75
C LYS A 92 -16.67 3.83 -9.58
N THR A 93 -15.91 4.24 -10.59
CA THR A 93 -15.27 5.55 -10.62
C THR A 93 -16.32 6.66 -10.63
N PHE A 94 -17.35 6.52 -11.46
CA PHE A 94 -18.42 7.51 -11.59
C PHE A 94 -19.27 7.57 -10.31
N GLU A 95 -19.67 6.44 -9.76
CA GLU A 95 -20.41 6.36 -8.51
C GLU A 95 -19.63 6.95 -7.34
N TYR A 96 -18.32 6.67 -7.26
CA TYR A 96 -17.47 7.27 -6.23
C TYR A 96 -17.44 8.80 -6.32
N LEU A 97 -17.41 9.38 -7.53
CA LEU A 97 -17.38 10.83 -7.72
C LEU A 97 -18.75 11.49 -7.51
N ARG A 98 -19.85 10.76 -7.70
CA ARG A 98 -21.22 11.31 -7.69
C ARG A 98 -21.53 11.99 -6.35
N GLY A 99 -21.98 13.24 -6.41
CA GLY A 99 -22.38 14.01 -5.23
C GLY A 99 -21.22 14.48 -4.34
N ARG A 100 -19.95 14.20 -4.70
CA ARG A 100 -18.80 14.73 -3.96
C ARG A 100 -18.61 16.23 -4.21
N PRO A 101 -17.96 16.96 -3.28
CA PRO A 101 -17.58 18.35 -3.51
C PRO A 101 -16.81 18.51 -4.81
N HIS A 102 -17.15 19.56 -5.57
CA HIS A 102 -16.55 19.89 -6.89
C HIS A 102 -16.82 18.90 -8.02
N ALA A 103 -17.58 17.83 -7.79
CA ALA A 103 -18.08 17.00 -8.87
C ALA A 103 -19.13 17.77 -9.72
N PRO A 104 -19.22 17.50 -11.04
CA PRO A 104 -20.30 18.02 -11.89
C PRO A 104 -21.68 17.67 -11.33
N LYS A 105 -22.69 18.48 -11.63
CA LYS A 105 -24.07 18.30 -11.15
C LYS A 105 -25.06 18.23 -12.31
N ASP A 106 -26.18 17.56 -12.08
CA ASP A 106 -27.34 17.52 -12.98
C ASP A 106 -26.93 17.22 -14.44
N ALA A 107 -27.33 18.04 -15.40
CA ALA A 107 -27.02 17.79 -16.82
C ALA A 107 -25.52 17.77 -17.15
N GLN A 108 -24.68 18.46 -16.36
CA GLN A 108 -23.21 18.41 -16.55
C GLN A 108 -22.62 17.08 -16.10
N TRP A 109 -23.33 16.32 -15.26
CA TRP A 109 -22.91 15.00 -14.82
C TRP A 109 -22.87 14.02 -15.97
N ASP A 110 -23.97 13.90 -16.71
CA ASP A 110 -24.08 12.93 -17.81
C ASP A 110 -23.07 13.22 -18.93
N GLU A 111 -22.88 14.50 -19.29
CA GLU A 111 -21.85 14.92 -20.24
C GLU A 111 -20.43 14.56 -19.75
N SER A 112 -20.16 14.79 -18.46
CA SER A 112 -18.86 14.48 -17.87
C SER A 112 -18.59 12.99 -17.84
N VAL A 113 -19.60 12.18 -17.52
CA VAL A 113 -19.49 10.70 -17.52
C VAL A 113 -19.18 10.18 -18.92
N GLU A 114 -19.89 10.66 -19.95
CA GLU A 114 -19.60 10.26 -21.33
C GLU A 114 -18.17 10.65 -21.76
N LYS A 115 -17.71 11.85 -21.36
CA LYS A 115 -16.32 12.26 -21.56
C LYS A 115 -15.32 11.38 -20.80
N TRP A 116 -15.61 10.99 -19.57
CA TRP A 116 -14.69 10.15 -18.80
C TRP A 116 -14.61 8.73 -19.36
N LYS A 117 -15.72 8.17 -19.86
CA LYS A 117 -15.71 6.88 -20.56
C LYS A 117 -14.78 6.90 -21.78
N SER A 118 -14.68 8.05 -22.47
CA SER A 118 -13.77 8.19 -23.61
C SER A 118 -12.28 8.25 -23.24
N PHE A 119 -11.92 8.26 -21.96
CA PHE A 119 -10.53 8.15 -21.52
C PHE A 119 -10.07 6.71 -21.33
N ALA A 120 -11.01 5.76 -21.26
CA ALA A 120 -10.67 4.36 -21.12
C ALA A 120 -9.99 3.85 -22.40
N SER A 121 -9.00 2.99 -22.24
CA SER A 121 -8.32 2.33 -23.36
C SER A 121 -9.30 1.57 -24.26
N ASP A 122 -9.16 1.76 -25.57
CA ASP A 122 -10.02 1.11 -26.57
C ASP A 122 -9.87 -0.42 -26.53
N LYS A 123 -10.97 -1.13 -26.79
CA LYS A 123 -10.94 -2.59 -26.88
C LYS A 123 -9.99 -3.03 -28.01
N GLY A 124 -8.96 -3.78 -27.66
CA GLY A 124 -7.97 -4.30 -28.62
C GLY A 124 -6.84 -3.33 -28.96
N CYS A 125 -6.68 -2.23 -28.21
CA CYS A 125 -5.48 -1.40 -28.35
C CYS A 125 -4.21 -2.17 -27.98
N SER A 126 -3.07 -1.76 -28.54
CA SER A 126 -1.76 -2.33 -28.24
C SER A 126 -1.11 -1.65 -27.04
N TYR A 127 -0.32 -2.41 -26.29
CA TYR A 127 0.51 -1.91 -25.19
C TYR A 127 1.98 -2.21 -25.50
N ASP A 128 2.90 -1.39 -24.99
CA ASP A 128 4.34 -1.63 -25.13
C ASP A 128 4.80 -2.88 -24.37
N ASP A 129 4.08 -3.23 -23.29
CA ASP A 129 4.32 -4.42 -22.51
C ASP A 129 3.04 -4.93 -21.84
N LEU A 130 2.94 -6.24 -21.63
CA LEU A 130 1.82 -6.90 -20.98
C LEU A 130 2.34 -7.88 -19.92
N VAL A 131 1.94 -7.64 -18.68
CA VAL A 131 2.25 -8.50 -17.54
C VAL A 131 0.95 -9.10 -17.03
N VAL A 132 0.86 -10.43 -17.02
CA VAL A 132 -0.31 -11.16 -16.51
C VAL A 132 0.06 -11.84 -15.18
N ILE A 133 -0.82 -11.71 -14.18
CA ILE A 133 -0.67 -12.30 -12.84
C ILE A 133 -2.00 -12.96 -12.48
N GLN A 134 -1.94 -14.19 -11.98
CA GLN A 134 -3.13 -14.83 -11.41
C GLN A 134 -3.29 -14.44 -9.94
N ALA A 135 -4.52 -14.15 -9.53
CA ALA A 135 -4.83 -13.68 -8.19
C ALA A 135 -4.53 -14.73 -7.09
N ASP A 136 -4.51 -16.01 -7.43
CA ASP A 136 -4.16 -17.12 -6.54
C ASP A 136 -2.64 -17.25 -6.29
N GLU A 137 -1.80 -16.59 -7.10
CA GLU A 137 -0.37 -16.42 -6.84
C GLU A 137 -0.10 -15.40 -5.70
N ILE A 138 -1.11 -14.61 -5.31
CA ILE A 138 -0.96 -13.49 -4.38
C ILE A 138 -1.42 -13.92 -2.99
N ALA A 139 -0.48 -14.01 -2.06
CA ALA A 139 -0.70 -14.24 -0.64
C ALA A 139 -0.51 -12.93 0.17
N PRO A 140 -0.91 -12.89 1.45
CA PRO A 140 -0.58 -11.76 2.32
C PRO A 140 0.93 -11.50 2.28
N THR A 141 1.33 -10.27 1.99
CA THR A 141 2.70 -9.94 1.61
C THR A 141 3.32 -8.98 2.62
N VAL A 142 4.61 -9.21 2.92
CA VAL A 142 5.40 -8.39 3.83
C VAL A 142 6.77 -8.08 3.22
N THR A 143 7.24 -6.83 3.34
CA THR A 143 8.61 -6.50 2.97
C THR A 143 9.58 -6.95 4.05
N TRP A 144 10.66 -7.64 3.68
CA TRP A 144 11.74 -8.03 4.59
C TRP A 144 12.95 -7.08 4.52
N GLY A 145 13.06 -6.27 3.46
CA GLY A 145 14.24 -5.44 3.22
C GLY A 145 14.01 -3.92 3.36
N ILE A 146 14.78 -3.14 2.61
CA ILE A 146 14.87 -1.67 2.67
C ILE A 146 14.25 -0.96 1.46
N ASN A 147 13.51 -1.70 0.62
CA ASN A 147 12.67 -1.15 -0.43
C ASN A 147 11.42 -2.05 -0.65
N PRO A 148 10.38 -1.56 -1.35
CA PRO A 148 9.14 -2.32 -1.51
C PRO A 148 9.24 -3.57 -2.40
N GLY A 149 10.29 -3.69 -3.23
CA GLY A 149 10.54 -4.90 -4.04
C GLY A 149 11.16 -6.05 -3.26
N GLN A 150 11.80 -5.76 -2.12
CA GLN A 150 12.30 -6.76 -1.17
C GLN A 150 11.16 -7.27 -0.28
N ALA A 151 10.25 -8.02 -0.89
CA ALA A 151 9.06 -8.59 -0.27
C ALA A 151 8.95 -10.09 -0.46
N VAL A 152 8.21 -10.72 0.44
CA VAL A 152 7.88 -12.15 0.44
C VAL A 152 6.42 -12.34 0.88
N ALA A 153 5.83 -13.46 0.50
CA ALA A 153 4.58 -13.91 1.11
C ALA A 153 4.80 -14.23 2.59
N ILE A 154 3.74 -14.15 3.38
CA ILE A 154 3.81 -14.32 4.85
C ILE A 154 4.30 -15.71 5.28
N ASP A 155 4.13 -16.72 4.45
CA ASP A 155 4.55 -18.11 4.66
C ASP A 155 5.92 -18.44 4.05
N GLU A 156 6.52 -17.50 3.33
CA GLU A 156 7.85 -17.65 2.74
C GLU A 156 8.99 -17.29 3.71
N ARG A 157 10.19 -17.69 3.32
CA ARG A 157 11.44 -17.41 4.02
C ARG A 157 12.12 -16.17 3.45
N ILE A 158 12.91 -15.52 4.29
CA ILE A 158 13.77 -14.42 3.90
C ILE A 158 14.82 -14.97 2.90
N PRO A 159 15.08 -14.29 1.77
CA PRO A 159 15.98 -14.79 0.73
C PRO A 159 17.40 -15.10 1.25
N ILE A 160 17.98 -16.18 0.74
CA ILE A 160 19.38 -16.55 0.98
C ILE A 160 20.23 -15.91 -0.13
N PRO A 161 21.17 -15.00 0.19
CA PRO A 161 21.96 -14.28 -0.82
C PRO A 161 22.64 -15.20 -1.84
N GLU A 162 23.13 -16.35 -1.41
CA GLU A 162 23.83 -17.33 -2.26
C GLU A 162 22.91 -17.98 -3.30
N GLU A 163 21.61 -18.06 -3.02
CA GLU A 163 20.57 -18.62 -3.90
C GLU A 163 19.98 -17.58 -4.86
N CYS A 164 20.33 -16.31 -4.70
CA CYS A 164 19.85 -15.20 -5.52
C CYS A 164 20.85 -14.81 -6.62
N GLU A 165 20.35 -14.07 -7.62
CA GLU A 165 21.14 -13.50 -8.71
C GLU A 165 22.33 -12.68 -8.18
N VAL A 166 23.48 -12.84 -8.82
CA VAL A 166 24.74 -12.21 -8.38
C VAL A 166 24.61 -10.68 -8.31
N SER A 167 23.82 -10.08 -9.21
CA SER A 167 23.56 -8.63 -9.24
C SER A 167 22.86 -8.12 -7.98
N ASP A 168 22.08 -8.97 -7.31
CA ASP A 168 21.20 -8.55 -6.22
C ASP A 168 21.85 -8.78 -4.84
N ARG A 169 22.87 -9.65 -4.77
CA ARG A 169 23.52 -10.09 -3.52
C ARG A 169 23.97 -8.95 -2.63
N ALA A 170 24.60 -7.92 -3.20
CA ALA A 170 25.06 -6.77 -2.43
C ALA A 170 23.90 -6.01 -1.76
N SER A 171 22.80 -5.82 -2.50
CA SER A 171 21.60 -5.15 -1.97
C SER A 171 20.87 -6.00 -0.94
N ILE A 172 20.86 -7.33 -1.11
CA ILE A 172 20.28 -8.27 -0.14
C ILE A 172 21.09 -8.24 1.16
N LEU A 173 22.42 -8.35 1.09
CA LEU A 173 23.30 -8.31 2.28
C LEU A 173 23.15 -7.00 3.05
N GLU A 174 23.12 -5.87 2.35
CA GLU A 174 22.88 -4.54 2.96
C GLU A 174 21.51 -4.49 3.67
N ALA A 175 20.48 -5.07 3.05
CA ALA A 175 19.14 -5.09 3.61
C ALA A 175 19.07 -5.98 4.86
N LEU A 176 19.66 -7.16 4.84
CA LEU A 176 19.71 -8.09 5.98
C LEU A 176 20.45 -7.48 7.18
N GLU A 177 21.60 -6.85 6.94
CA GLU A 177 22.37 -6.17 7.98
C GLU A 177 21.56 -5.04 8.61
N TYR A 178 20.94 -4.18 7.79
CA TYR A 178 20.13 -3.06 8.29
C TYR A 178 18.90 -3.54 9.06
N MET A 179 18.19 -4.53 8.51
CA MET A 179 16.97 -5.06 9.10
C MET A 179 17.23 -5.96 10.30
N LYS A 180 18.48 -6.38 10.52
CA LYS A 180 18.91 -7.34 11.55
C LYS A 180 18.13 -8.66 11.43
N LEU A 181 18.05 -9.17 10.21
CA LEU A 181 17.37 -10.41 9.89
C LEU A 181 18.36 -11.45 9.40
N ASP A 182 18.17 -12.69 9.82
CA ASP A 182 18.93 -13.82 9.32
C ASP A 182 18.27 -14.38 8.05
N SER A 183 19.07 -14.62 7.01
CA SER A 183 18.58 -15.22 5.77
C SER A 183 18.08 -16.65 5.98
N GLY A 184 17.11 -17.08 5.17
CA GLY A 184 16.52 -18.42 5.25
C GLY A 184 15.53 -18.62 6.40
N ASN A 185 15.45 -17.71 7.37
CA ASN A 185 14.43 -17.77 8.41
C ASN A 185 13.04 -17.38 7.88
N PRO A 186 11.95 -17.91 8.46
CA PRO A 186 10.60 -17.41 8.18
C PRO A 186 10.47 -15.93 8.51
N ILE A 187 9.75 -15.16 7.67
CA ILE A 187 9.45 -13.76 7.99
C ILE A 187 8.42 -13.64 9.11
N LYS A 188 7.46 -14.57 9.14
CA LYS A 188 6.47 -14.73 10.21
C LYS A 188 7.16 -15.06 11.53
N GLY A 189 6.75 -14.40 12.60
CA GLY A 189 7.37 -14.52 13.93
C GLY A 189 8.45 -13.48 14.20
N THR A 190 8.78 -12.60 13.24
CA THR A 190 9.71 -11.48 13.48
C THR A 190 9.10 -10.51 14.51
N PRO A 191 9.71 -10.29 15.69
CA PRO A 191 9.15 -9.40 16.71
C PRO A 191 9.10 -7.95 16.25
N ILE A 192 8.05 -7.22 16.62
CA ILE A 192 7.91 -5.79 16.31
C ILE A 192 7.88 -4.94 17.58
N ASP A 193 8.33 -3.69 17.46
CA ASP A 193 8.24 -2.69 18.53
C ASP A 193 7.08 -1.71 18.31
N VAL A 194 6.77 -1.44 17.04
CA VAL A 194 5.78 -0.44 16.63
C VAL A 194 4.87 -0.99 15.54
N ALA A 195 3.58 -0.68 15.63
CA ALA A 195 2.60 -0.93 14.58
C ALA A 195 1.99 0.39 14.13
N PHE A 196 1.96 0.64 12.82
CA PHE A 196 1.47 1.88 12.23
C PHE A 196 0.44 1.61 11.12
N ILE A 197 -0.81 1.95 11.39
CA ILE A 197 -1.91 1.93 10.41
C ILE A 197 -2.20 3.36 9.98
N GLY A 198 -1.92 3.70 8.73
CA GLY A 198 -2.19 5.02 8.18
C GLY A 198 -1.28 5.33 7.00
N SER A 199 -1.38 6.56 6.50
CA SER A 199 -0.77 7.13 5.27
C SER A 199 -1.80 7.42 4.17
N CYS A 200 -1.36 8.11 3.12
CA CYS A 200 -2.14 8.28 1.90
C CYS A 200 -2.37 6.97 1.12
N THR A 201 -1.63 5.91 1.43
CA THR A 201 -1.71 4.61 0.77
C THR A 201 -2.81 3.74 1.39
N ASN A 202 -2.81 3.60 2.71
CA ASN A 202 -3.74 2.74 3.46
C ASN A 202 -4.07 3.37 4.83
N GLY A 203 -5.08 4.23 4.81
CA GLY A 203 -5.64 4.98 5.93
C GLY A 203 -7.00 5.58 5.55
N ARG A 204 -7.62 5.04 4.50
CA ARG A 204 -8.93 5.47 4.01
C ARG A 204 -10.03 4.82 4.84
N LEU A 205 -11.29 5.16 4.56
CA LEU A 205 -12.37 4.70 5.43
C LEU A 205 -12.54 3.18 5.35
N SER A 206 -12.44 2.58 4.15
CA SER A 206 -12.58 1.13 3.99
C SER A 206 -11.46 0.36 4.68
N ASP A 207 -10.23 0.90 4.69
CA ASP A 207 -9.10 0.29 5.41
C ASP A 207 -9.39 0.22 6.92
N LEU A 208 -9.93 1.32 7.48
CA LEU A 208 -10.23 1.42 8.92
C LEU A 208 -11.43 0.55 9.31
N GLU A 209 -12.47 0.51 8.48
CA GLU A 209 -13.65 -0.34 8.67
C GLU A 209 -13.28 -1.82 8.67
N GLU A 210 -12.46 -2.24 7.70
CA GLU A 210 -12.00 -3.63 7.59
C GLU A 210 -11.26 -4.05 8.85
N VAL A 211 -10.27 -3.27 9.29
CA VAL A 211 -9.51 -3.58 10.51
C VAL A 211 -10.40 -3.56 11.75
N ALA A 212 -11.22 -2.52 11.92
CA ALA A 212 -12.12 -2.40 13.07
C ALA A 212 -13.09 -3.59 13.18
N SER A 213 -13.57 -4.13 12.05
CA SER A 213 -14.44 -5.30 12.05
C SER A 213 -13.79 -6.57 12.62
N LYS A 214 -12.46 -6.65 12.58
CA LYS A 214 -11.68 -7.84 12.96
C LYS A 214 -11.03 -7.74 14.34
N ILE A 215 -10.61 -6.54 14.76
CA ILE A 215 -9.86 -6.36 16.02
C ILE A 215 -10.74 -6.28 17.27
N LYS A 216 -12.07 -6.29 17.13
CA LYS A 216 -12.98 -6.17 18.27
C LYS A 216 -12.76 -7.29 19.28
N GLY A 217 -12.48 -6.93 20.53
CA GLY A 217 -12.21 -7.87 21.63
C GLY A 217 -10.75 -8.33 21.74
N PHE A 218 -9.90 -7.97 20.78
CA PHE A 218 -8.45 -8.16 20.89
C PHE A 218 -7.79 -6.98 21.61
N LYS A 219 -6.54 -7.18 22.04
CA LYS A 219 -5.69 -6.16 22.66
C LYS A 219 -4.31 -6.17 22.01
N VAL A 220 -3.75 -5.00 21.77
CA VAL A 220 -2.35 -4.80 21.40
C VAL A 220 -1.46 -5.42 22.48
N LYS A 221 -0.39 -6.11 22.06
CA LYS A 221 0.53 -6.77 22.98
C LYS A 221 1.26 -5.76 23.85
N ASP A 222 1.43 -6.09 25.12
CA ASP A 222 2.26 -5.32 26.04
C ASP A 222 3.65 -5.05 25.46
N GLY A 223 4.06 -3.78 25.48
CA GLY A 223 5.35 -3.32 24.94
C GLY A 223 5.32 -2.89 23.47
N VAL A 224 4.26 -3.23 22.71
CA VAL A 224 4.11 -2.77 21.33
C VAL A 224 3.41 -1.41 21.30
N LYS A 225 4.00 -0.43 20.62
CA LYS A 225 3.35 0.85 20.37
C LYS A 225 2.51 0.78 19.09
N ALA A 226 1.19 0.83 19.21
CA ALA A 226 0.29 0.79 18.06
C ALA A 226 -0.36 2.15 17.80
N ILE A 227 -0.23 2.67 16.57
CA ILE A 227 -0.76 3.98 16.16
C ILE A 227 -1.68 3.79 14.96
N VAL A 228 -2.83 4.48 14.99
CA VAL A 228 -3.74 4.58 13.84
C VAL A 228 -3.96 6.03 13.44
N VAL A 229 -3.83 6.32 12.14
CA VAL A 229 -3.87 7.67 11.57
C VAL A 229 -4.78 7.69 10.34
N PRO A 230 -5.94 8.38 10.42
CA PRO A 230 -6.79 8.56 9.26
C PRO A 230 -6.09 9.36 8.14
N GLY A 231 -6.34 8.98 6.89
CA GLY A 231 -5.68 9.58 5.71
C GLY A 231 -6.15 10.99 5.37
N SER A 232 -7.28 11.45 5.94
CA SER A 232 -7.77 12.82 5.80
C SER A 232 -8.68 13.21 6.97
N GLN A 233 -8.93 14.51 7.13
CA GLN A 233 -9.88 15.02 8.12
C GLN A 233 -11.32 14.51 7.86
N VAL A 234 -11.71 14.36 6.59
CA VAL A 234 -13.03 13.81 6.22
C VAL A 234 -13.15 12.35 6.65
N VAL A 235 -12.13 11.53 6.36
CA VAL A 235 -12.09 10.13 6.80
C VAL A 235 -12.10 10.04 8.33
N SER A 236 -11.32 10.87 9.01
CA SER A 236 -11.30 10.92 10.49
C SER A 236 -12.69 11.21 11.06
N LYS A 237 -13.39 12.20 10.52
CA LYS A 237 -14.76 12.54 10.94
C LYS A 237 -15.72 11.36 10.74
N LEU A 238 -15.74 10.77 9.54
CA LEU A 238 -16.62 9.64 9.22
C LEU A 238 -16.32 8.41 10.09
N ALA A 239 -15.03 8.14 10.36
CA ALA A 239 -14.62 7.03 11.21
C ALA A 239 -15.08 7.20 12.67
N VAL A 240 -14.99 8.43 13.21
CA VAL A 240 -15.50 8.76 14.56
C VAL A 240 -17.02 8.68 14.61
N GLU A 241 -17.73 9.16 13.58
CA GLU A 241 -19.21 9.04 13.49
C GLU A 241 -19.66 7.57 13.49
N LYS A 242 -18.85 6.67 12.94
CA LYS A 242 -19.06 5.21 12.94
C LYS A 242 -18.55 4.51 14.21
N GLY A 243 -17.92 5.23 15.14
CA GLY A 243 -17.33 4.69 16.36
C GLY A 243 -16.09 3.82 16.14
N LEU A 244 -15.43 3.93 14.97
CA LEU A 244 -14.24 3.14 14.67
C LEU A 244 -13.07 3.53 15.58
N ASP A 245 -12.94 4.81 15.91
CA ASP A 245 -11.96 5.33 16.86
C ASP A 245 -12.01 4.58 18.19
N LYS A 246 -13.23 4.32 18.70
CA LYS A 246 -13.43 3.56 19.94
C LYS A 246 -13.02 2.11 19.81
N VAL A 247 -13.28 1.46 18.69
CA VAL A 247 -12.82 0.08 18.46
C VAL A 247 -11.29 -0.02 18.48
N PHE A 248 -10.60 0.95 17.86
CA PHE A 248 -9.14 1.02 17.87
C PHE A 248 -8.59 1.34 19.27
N GLU A 249 -9.13 2.36 19.95
CA GLU A 249 -8.74 2.73 21.32
C GLU A 249 -8.97 1.56 22.30
N ASP A 250 -10.12 0.88 22.19
CA ASP A 250 -10.44 -0.29 22.99
C ASP A 250 -9.45 -1.43 22.72
N ALA A 251 -8.97 -1.60 21.49
CA ALA A 251 -7.90 -2.56 21.20
C ALA A 251 -6.52 -2.12 21.69
N GLY A 252 -6.34 -0.87 22.12
CA GLY A 252 -5.07 -0.32 22.61
C GLY A 252 -4.26 0.44 21.55
N PHE A 253 -4.86 0.78 20.41
CA PHE A 253 -4.24 1.67 19.43
C PHE A 253 -4.39 3.13 19.87
N GLU A 254 -3.33 3.90 19.67
CA GLU A 254 -3.37 5.34 19.81
C GLU A 254 -4.01 5.99 18.57
N TRP A 255 -5.22 6.54 18.72
CA TRP A 255 -5.89 7.28 17.65
C TRP A 255 -5.25 8.68 17.46
N ARG A 256 -4.78 8.98 16.25
CA ARG A 256 -4.13 10.26 15.92
C ARG A 256 -4.98 11.13 15.01
N TYR A 257 -4.66 12.42 15.01
CA TYR A 257 -5.17 13.36 14.01
C TYR A 257 -4.71 12.98 12.60
N ALA A 258 -5.58 13.21 11.63
CA ALA A 258 -5.29 12.93 10.24
C ALA A 258 -4.06 13.68 9.72
N GLY A 259 -3.16 12.97 9.04
CA GLY A 259 -1.93 13.54 8.48
C GLY A 259 -0.91 12.48 8.07
N CYS A 260 0.27 12.92 7.63
CA CYS A 260 1.32 12.00 7.18
C CYS A 260 1.95 11.19 8.32
N SER A 261 2.02 11.73 9.55
CA SER A 261 2.56 11.04 10.74
C SER A 261 3.86 10.26 10.44
N MET A 262 3.99 9.01 10.90
CA MET A 262 5.15 8.14 10.68
C MET A 262 5.41 7.79 9.21
N CYS A 263 4.48 8.05 8.28
CA CYS A 263 4.73 7.80 6.85
C CYS A 263 5.90 8.62 6.30
N LEU A 264 6.17 9.79 6.90
CA LEU A 264 7.31 10.67 6.59
C LEU A 264 8.01 11.20 7.84
N ALA A 265 7.47 10.95 9.04
CA ALA A 265 7.98 11.40 10.34
C ALA A 265 8.23 12.91 10.42
N MET A 266 7.29 13.70 9.88
CA MET A 266 7.31 15.18 9.98
C MET A 266 6.77 15.71 11.31
N ASN A 267 6.27 14.83 12.16
CA ASN A 267 5.72 15.15 13.48
C ASN A 267 6.45 14.31 14.56
N PRO A 268 6.09 14.43 15.85
CA PRO A 268 6.71 13.62 16.90
C PRO A 268 6.48 12.10 16.78
N ASP A 269 5.59 11.63 15.89
CA ASP A 269 5.45 10.20 15.60
C ASP A 269 6.63 9.77 14.71
N LYS A 270 7.63 9.16 15.35
CA LYS A 270 8.83 8.63 14.71
C LYS A 270 9.34 7.41 15.44
N LEU A 271 10.08 6.57 14.73
CA LEU A 271 10.84 5.48 15.35
C LEU A 271 11.96 6.04 16.22
N ILE A 272 12.33 5.30 17.26
CA ILE A 272 13.41 5.60 18.19
C ILE A 272 14.45 4.49 18.07
N GLY A 273 15.73 4.87 17.95
CA GLY A 273 16.81 3.89 17.86
C GLY A 273 16.61 2.93 16.69
N ASP A 274 16.71 1.64 16.95
CA ASP A 274 16.61 0.55 15.97
C ASP A 274 15.26 -0.17 15.99
N GLN A 275 14.21 0.46 16.53
CA GLN A 275 12.86 -0.12 16.55
C GLN A 275 12.42 -0.64 15.17
N LEU A 276 11.73 -1.79 15.17
CA LEU A 276 11.09 -2.36 13.98
C LEU A 276 9.59 -2.03 13.95
N CYS A 277 9.15 -1.45 12.84
CA CYS A 277 7.77 -1.06 12.60
C CYS A 277 7.08 -2.00 11.60
N ALA A 278 5.94 -2.57 11.96
CA ALA A 278 4.96 -3.06 10.98
C ALA A 278 4.11 -1.88 10.51
N SER A 279 4.12 -1.57 9.21
CA SER A 279 3.56 -0.32 8.67
C SER A 279 2.68 -0.55 7.45
N SER A 280 1.54 0.14 7.38
CA SER A 280 0.71 0.17 6.17
C SER A 280 1.13 1.26 5.16
N SER A 281 2.21 2.01 5.44
CA SER A 281 2.78 3.02 4.54
C SER A 281 3.33 2.42 3.24
N ASN A 282 3.70 3.25 2.27
CA ASN A 282 4.26 2.81 0.98
C ASN A 282 5.80 2.70 0.93
N ARG A 283 6.54 3.19 1.93
CA ARG A 283 8.01 3.29 1.85
C ARG A 283 8.69 2.83 3.12
N ASN A 284 9.72 2.00 2.95
CA ASN A 284 10.56 1.40 4.01
C ASN A 284 12.06 1.65 3.82
N PHE A 285 12.46 2.68 3.06
CA PHE A 285 13.87 3.03 2.95
C PHE A 285 14.45 3.51 4.29
N LYS A 286 15.77 3.36 4.45
CA LYS A 286 16.49 3.71 5.68
C LYS A 286 16.20 5.14 6.13
N GLY A 287 15.79 5.31 7.38
CA GLY A 287 15.48 6.64 7.93
C GLY A 287 14.10 7.20 7.57
N ARG A 288 13.26 6.46 6.81
CA ARG A 288 11.97 6.98 6.34
C ARG A 288 11.04 7.44 7.46
N GLN A 289 10.99 6.68 8.56
CA GLN A 289 10.12 6.96 9.71
C GLN A 289 10.87 7.70 10.83
N GLY A 290 11.87 8.50 10.47
CA GLY A 290 12.53 9.47 11.34
C GLY A 290 13.88 9.01 11.89
N SER A 291 13.96 7.83 12.50
CA SER A 291 15.25 7.30 12.99
C SER A 291 16.08 6.73 11.84
N PRO A 292 17.35 7.16 11.65
CA PRO A 292 18.24 6.60 10.63
C PRO A 292 18.43 5.08 10.73
N THR A 293 18.38 4.55 11.96
CA THR A 293 18.52 3.12 12.28
C THR A 293 17.18 2.41 12.48
N GLY A 294 16.06 3.13 12.42
CA GLY A 294 14.73 2.56 12.60
C GLY A 294 14.31 1.77 11.37
N ARG A 295 13.74 0.58 11.58
CA ARG A 295 13.44 -0.41 10.55
C ARG A 295 11.96 -0.47 10.27
N THR A 296 11.55 -0.77 9.04
CA THR A 296 10.13 -0.79 8.66
C THR A 296 9.84 -1.96 7.73
N MET A 297 8.77 -2.70 8.03
CA MET A 297 8.18 -3.73 7.19
C MET A 297 6.81 -3.25 6.71
N LEU A 298 6.61 -3.20 5.40
CA LEU A 298 5.36 -2.83 4.77
C LEU A 298 4.46 -4.07 4.65
N MET A 299 3.19 -3.92 5.02
CA MET A 299 2.17 -4.96 4.88
C MET A 299 0.77 -4.31 4.81
N SER A 300 -0.28 -5.09 4.56
CA SER A 300 -1.66 -4.59 4.56
C SER A 300 -2.10 -4.12 5.96
N PRO A 301 -3.09 -3.20 6.08
CA PRO A 301 -3.60 -2.74 7.38
C PRO A 301 -3.98 -3.86 8.34
N LEU A 302 -4.63 -4.91 7.82
CA LEU A 302 -5.05 -6.04 8.65
C LEU A 302 -3.85 -6.87 9.14
N MET A 303 -2.81 -7.02 8.31
CA MET A 303 -1.55 -7.64 8.73
C MET A 303 -0.82 -6.81 9.80
N VAL A 304 -0.83 -5.47 9.70
CA VAL A 304 -0.29 -4.60 10.75
C VAL A 304 -1.07 -4.77 12.06
N ALA A 305 -2.41 -4.86 11.98
CA ALA A 305 -3.24 -5.08 13.14
C ALA A 305 -2.97 -6.44 13.81
N ALA A 306 -2.82 -7.51 13.01
CA ALA A 306 -2.42 -8.82 13.50
C ALA A 306 -1.07 -8.74 14.22
N ALA A 307 -0.08 -8.07 13.62
CA ALA A 307 1.24 -7.91 14.21
C ALA A 307 1.22 -7.07 15.50
N ALA A 308 0.35 -6.06 15.60
CA ALA A 308 0.19 -5.27 16.82
C ALA A 308 -0.35 -6.12 17.98
N ILE A 309 -1.27 -7.04 17.70
CA ILE A 309 -1.91 -7.90 18.70
C ILE A 309 -0.99 -9.04 19.16
N THR A 310 -0.21 -9.62 18.25
CA THR A 310 0.70 -10.74 18.58
C THR A 310 2.11 -10.26 18.95
N GLY A 311 2.44 -9.01 18.64
CA GLY A 311 3.76 -8.38 18.76
C GLY A 311 4.84 -8.95 17.86
N GLU A 312 4.44 -9.62 16.78
CA GLU A 312 5.33 -10.17 15.77
C GLU A 312 4.62 -10.24 14.42
N VAL A 313 5.38 -10.24 13.32
CA VAL A 313 4.83 -10.41 11.97
C VAL A 313 3.98 -11.68 11.91
N SER A 314 2.68 -11.54 11.65
CA SER A 314 1.69 -12.60 11.79
C SER A 314 0.72 -12.63 10.62
N ASP A 315 0.28 -13.82 10.22
CA ASP A 315 -0.75 -13.99 9.19
C ASP A 315 -2.13 -13.64 9.75
N SER A 316 -2.71 -12.54 9.28
CA SER A 316 -4.02 -12.05 9.72
C SER A 316 -5.14 -13.08 9.59
N ARG A 317 -5.05 -14.00 8.62
CA ARG A 317 -6.04 -15.07 8.42
C ARG A 317 -6.09 -16.05 9.59
N LEU A 318 -4.96 -16.25 10.28
CA LEU A 318 -4.82 -17.13 11.43
C LEU A 318 -5.18 -16.44 12.75
N ILE A 319 -5.07 -15.11 12.81
CA ILE A 319 -5.35 -14.33 14.03
C ILE A 319 -6.82 -13.96 14.14
N PHE A 320 -7.43 -13.56 13.01
CA PHE A 320 -8.82 -13.09 12.97
C PHE A 320 -9.79 -14.10 12.37
N SER A 321 -9.42 -15.37 12.37
CA SER A 321 -10.32 -16.46 11.99
C SER A 321 -11.55 -16.41 12.90
N SER A 322 -12.72 -16.19 12.29
CA SER A 322 -14.02 -16.41 12.92
C SER A 322 -14.44 -17.86 12.72
#